data_AF-A0A5B7WYU1-F1
#
_entry.id   AF-A0A5B7WYU1-F1
#
_cell.length_a   1.000
_cell.length_b   1.000
_cell.length_c   1.000
_cell.angle_alpha   90.00
_cell.angle_beta   90.00
_cell.angle_gamma   90.00
#
_symmetry.space_group_name_H-M   'P 1'
#
loop_
_entity.id
_entity.type
_entity.pdbx_description
1 polymer ?
#
loop_
_entity_poly.entity_id
_entity_poly.type
_entity_poly.pdbx_seq_one_letter_code
_entity_poly.pdbx_strand_id
1 'polypeptide(L)'
;MSVLMIPILAGEVENWKKMSQEISGSKKKEFEDFNKRYELTRHDAWLAESDSGDLAVVMHEGPGEEQFMKKLAGSNHVFDTWFRSKISAIHGVDFSQESNSKPLQQYIGSQH
;
A
#
# COMPACT_ATOMS: atom_id res chain seq x y z
N MET A 1 -14.65 1.63 -1.54
CA MET A 1 -13.70 0.50 -1.41
C MET A 1 -12.81 0.47 -2.65
N SER A 2 -11.50 0.35 -2.48
CA SER A 2 -10.54 0.18 -3.56
C SER A 2 -9.66 -1.05 -3.32
N VAL A 3 -9.30 -1.75 -4.40
CA VAL A 3 -8.33 -2.85 -4.39
C VAL A 3 -7.28 -2.53 -5.43
N LEU A 4 -6.01 -2.65 -5.06
CA LEU A 4 -4.87 -2.55 -5.97
C LEU A 4 -4.00 -3.79 -5.89
N MET A 5 -3.37 -4.12 -7.02
CA MET A 5 -2.30 -5.11 -7.10
C MET A 5 -1.05 -4.36 -7.50
N ILE A 6 0.00 -4.50 -6.73
CA ILE A 6 1.26 -3.82 -6.99
C ILE A 6 2.44 -4.80 -6.92
N PRO A 7 3.33 -4.80 -7.94
CA PRO A 7 4.53 -5.63 -7.93
C PRO A 7 5.41 -5.38 -6.72
N ILE A 8 5.92 -6.45 -6.13
CA ILE A 8 7.03 -6.41 -5.19
C ILE A 8 8.32 -6.57 -6.02
N LEU A 9 9.32 -5.75 -5.74
CA LEU A 9 10.61 -5.87 -6.43
C LEU A 9 11.23 -7.25 -6.16
N ALA A 10 11.94 -7.76 -7.16
CA ALA A 10 12.67 -9.02 -7.01
C ALA A 10 13.67 -8.93 -5.84
N GLY A 11 13.54 -9.84 -4.87
CA GLY A 11 14.35 -9.85 -3.64
C GLY A 11 13.75 -9.09 -2.45
N GLU A 12 12.66 -8.32 -2.62
CA GLU A 12 12.06 -7.51 -1.55
C GLU A 12 10.93 -8.21 -0.78
N VAL A 13 10.61 -9.48 -1.10
CA VAL A 13 9.57 -10.26 -0.42
C VAL A 13 9.83 -10.37 1.09
N GLU A 14 11.09 -10.57 1.50
CA GLU A 14 11.41 -10.68 2.92
C GLU A 14 11.23 -9.34 3.65
N ASN A 15 11.54 -8.23 2.98
CA ASN A 15 11.27 -6.89 3.52
C ASN A 15 9.77 -6.60 3.61
N TRP A 16 8.97 -7.08 2.65
CA TRP A 16 7.51 -7.03 2.73
C TRP A 16 6.98 -7.86 3.91
N LYS A 17 7.43 -9.11 4.08
CA LYS A 17 7.03 -9.99 5.20
C LYS A 17 7.40 -9.35 6.55
N LYS A 18 8.59 -8.78 6.67
CA LYS A 18 9.05 -8.06 7.86
C LYS A 18 8.21 -6.82 8.16
N MET A 19 7.91 -6.00 7.15
CA MET A 19 7.04 -4.83 7.32
C MET A 19 5.65 -5.24 7.81
N SER A 20 5.05 -6.28 7.21
CA SER A 20 3.74 -6.81 7.61
C SER A 20 3.73 -7.31 9.06
N GLN A 21 4.82 -7.93 9.53
CA GLN A 21 4.99 -8.33 10.93
C GLN A 21 5.14 -7.12 11.86
N GLU A 22 5.91 -6.10 11.47
CA GLU A 22 6.03 -4.87 12.26
C GLU A 22 4.67 -4.19 12.42
N ILE A 23 3.90 -4.06 11.34
CA ILE A 23 2.53 -3.48 11.34
C ILE A 23 1.59 -4.28 12.24
N SER A 24 1.60 -5.61 12.11
CA SER A 24 0.69 -6.47 12.88
C SER A 24 1.10 -6.62 14.36
N GLY A 25 2.34 -6.29 14.69
CA GLY A 25 2.94 -6.43 16.01
C GLY A 25 3.32 -5.09 16.63
N SER A 26 4.61 -4.75 16.55
CA SER A 26 5.19 -3.63 17.29
C SER A 26 4.63 -2.25 16.91
N LYS A 27 4.07 -2.11 15.71
CA LYS A 27 3.50 -0.85 15.18
C LYS A 27 1.98 -0.88 15.05
N LYS A 28 1.32 -1.85 15.68
CA LYS A 28 -0.13 -2.06 15.53
C LYS A 28 -0.94 -0.81 15.93
N LYS A 29 -0.57 -0.17 17.05
CA LYS A 29 -1.29 1.02 17.54
C LYS A 29 -1.12 2.21 16.60
N GLU A 30 0.08 2.40 16.06
CA GLU A 30 0.36 3.45 15.08
C GLU A 30 -0.38 3.19 13.76
N PHE A 31 -0.52 1.93 13.35
CA PHE A 31 -1.31 1.56 12.18
C PHE A 31 -2.82 1.75 12.39
N GLU A 32 -3.33 1.45 13.58
CA GLU A 32 -4.73 1.75 13.96
C GLU A 32 -5.00 3.26 13.95
N ASP A 33 -4.12 4.07 14.54
CA ASP A 33 -4.21 5.54 14.49
C ASP A 33 -4.12 6.06 13.05
N PHE A 34 -3.18 5.52 12.27
CA PHE A 34 -3.02 5.83 10.86
C PHE A 34 -4.31 5.62 10.09
N ASN A 35 -4.90 4.43 10.16
CA ASN A 35 -6.16 4.12 9.47
C ASN A 35 -7.29 5.04 9.95
N LYS A 36 -7.37 5.33 11.25
CA LYS A 36 -8.36 6.27 11.80
C LYS A 36 -8.20 7.68 11.24
N ARG A 37 -6.98 8.23 11.19
CA ARG A 37 -6.69 9.57 10.65
C ARG A 37 -7.04 9.70 9.17
N TYR A 38 -6.96 8.60 8.43
CA TYR A 38 -7.34 8.52 7.03
C TYR A 38 -8.77 8.04 6.78
N GLU A 39 -9.58 7.89 7.83
CA GLU A 39 -10.98 7.42 7.73
C GLU A 39 -11.09 6.08 6.97
N LEU A 40 -10.11 5.20 7.17
CA LEU A 40 -10.12 3.83 6.67
C LEU A 40 -10.74 2.91 7.71
N THR A 41 -11.85 2.27 7.34
CA THR A 41 -12.52 1.24 8.15
C THR A 41 -11.87 -0.13 7.95
N ARG A 42 -11.14 -0.32 6.84
CA ARG A 42 -10.36 -1.53 6.58
C ARG A 42 -9.13 -1.22 5.75
N HIS A 43 -8.00 -1.79 6.14
CA HIS A 43 -6.74 -1.68 5.42
C HIS A 43 -5.98 -3.00 5.57
N ASP A 44 -6.10 -3.86 4.57
CA ASP A 44 -5.51 -5.20 4.55
C ASP A 44 -4.59 -5.35 3.33
N ALA A 45 -3.53 -6.15 3.50
CA ALA A 45 -2.62 -6.50 2.43
C ALA A 45 -2.26 -7.99 2.48
N TRP A 46 -2.17 -8.63 1.32
CA TRP A 46 -1.78 -10.03 1.16
C TRP A 46 -0.65 -10.16 0.14
N LEU A 47 0.24 -11.11 0.38
CA LEU A 47 1.25 -11.53 -0.59
C LEU A 47 0.62 -12.56 -1.54
N ALA A 48 0.70 -12.30 -2.83
CA ALA A 48 0.40 -13.26 -3.88
C ALA A 48 1.72 -13.64 -4.57
N GLU A 49 2.19 -14.86 -4.31
CA GLU A 49 3.41 -15.40 -4.91
C GLU A 49 3.09 -15.98 -6.30
N SER A 50 3.96 -15.73 -7.30
CA SER A 50 3.76 -16.27 -8.65
C SER A 50 5.08 -16.48 -9.40
N ASP A 51 5.10 -17.39 -10.37
CA ASP A 51 6.27 -17.64 -11.24
C ASP A 51 6.69 -16.40 -12.04
N SER A 52 5.76 -15.48 -12.32
CA SER A 52 5.99 -14.22 -13.03
C SER A 52 6.46 -13.07 -12.14
N GLY A 53 6.56 -13.30 -10.83
CA GLY A 53 6.92 -12.29 -9.83
C GLY A 53 5.84 -12.09 -8.77
N ASP A 54 6.27 -11.64 -7.60
CA ASP A 54 5.40 -11.52 -6.43
C ASP A 54 4.66 -10.18 -6.41
N LEU A 55 3.42 -10.21 -5.92
CA LEU A 55 2.53 -9.06 -5.87
C LEU A 55 2.02 -8.86 -4.44
N ALA A 56 1.81 -7.60 -4.05
CA ALA A 56 0.95 -7.26 -2.93
C ALA A 56 -0.46 -6.96 -3.46
N VAL A 57 -1.46 -7.66 -2.92
CA VAL A 57 -2.88 -7.32 -3.09
C VAL A 57 -3.27 -6.47 -1.89
N VAL A 58 -3.63 -5.21 -2.11
CA VAL A 58 -3.93 -4.25 -1.04
C VAL A 58 -5.36 -3.74 -1.18
N MET A 59 -6.08 -3.69 -0.06
CA MET A 59 -7.44 -3.21 0.01
C MET A 59 -7.55 -2.04 0.98
N HIS A 60 -8.21 -0.98 0.53
CA HIS A 60 -8.61 0.16 1.36
C HIS A 60 -10.12 0.31 1.31
N GLU A 61 -10.73 0.38 2.48
CA GLU A 61 -12.17 0.60 2.65
C GLU A 61 -12.38 1.70 3.69
N GLY A 62 -13.42 2.50 3.50
CA GLY A 62 -13.80 3.59 4.39
C GLY A 62 -14.04 4.89 3.61
N PRO A 63 -14.63 5.92 4.22
CA PRO A 63 -14.94 7.19 3.55
C PRO A 63 -13.73 7.96 3.02
N GLY A 64 -12.53 7.68 3.55
CA GLY A 64 -11.30 8.34 3.11
C GLY A 64 -10.51 7.59 2.04
N GLU A 65 -10.99 6.44 1.56
CA GLU A 65 -10.23 5.57 0.67
C GLU A 65 -9.86 6.23 -0.66
N GLU A 66 -10.77 7.01 -1.24
CA GLU A 66 -10.56 7.69 -2.53
C GLU A 66 -9.39 8.68 -2.47
N GLN A 67 -9.23 9.37 -1.34
CA GLN A 67 -8.20 10.39 -1.17
C GLN A 67 -6.97 9.90 -0.40
N PHE A 68 -6.98 8.64 0.05
CA PHE A 68 -5.97 8.12 0.96
C PHE A 68 -4.55 8.27 0.41
N MET A 69 -4.27 7.70 -0.77
CA MET A 69 -2.93 7.73 -1.35
C MET A 69 -2.46 9.16 -1.68
N LYS A 70 -3.38 10.03 -2.11
CA LYS A 70 -3.08 11.45 -2.37
C LYS A 70 -2.68 12.19 -1.10
N LYS A 71 -3.43 12.01 -0.02
CA LYS A 71 -3.11 12.62 1.28
C LYS A 71 -1.83 12.03 1.88
N LEU A 72 -1.63 10.72 1.74
CA LEU A 72 -0.43 10.02 2.20
C LEU A 72 0.84 10.56 1.53
N ALA A 73 0.79 10.88 0.23
CA ALA A 73 1.94 11.38 -0.51
C ALA A 73 2.56 12.64 0.11
N GLY A 74 1.72 13.59 0.56
CA GLY A 74 2.15 14.85 1.16
C GLY A 74 2.28 14.85 2.69
N SER A 75 2.04 13.73 3.37
CA SER A 75 2.05 13.70 4.84
C SER A 75 3.46 13.78 5.41
N ASN A 76 3.60 14.54 6.50
CA ASN A 76 4.82 14.65 7.31
C ASN A 76 4.70 13.94 8.66
N HIS A 77 3.59 13.25 8.93
CA HIS A 77 3.43 12.51 10.16
C HIS A 77 4.46 11.37 10.23
N VAL A 78 5.02 11.12 11.41
CA VAL A 78 6.18 10.22 11.59
C VAL A 78 5.91 8.81 11.05
N PHE A 79 4.73 8.26 11.38
CA PHE A 79 4.34 6.93 10.89
C PHE A 79 4.09 6.91 9.38
N ASP A 80 3.52 7.98 8.83
CA ASP A 80 3.16 8.07 7.41
C ASP A 80 4.42 8.11 6.56
N THR A 81 5.41 8.88 6.98
CA THR A 81 6.74 8.93 6.35
C THR A 81 7.43 7.57 6.42
N TRP A 82 7.38 6.88 7.57
CA TRP A 82 7.92 5.53 7.70
C TRP A 82 7.21 4.53 6.78
N PHE A 83 5.87 4.52 6.79
CA PHE A 83 5.05 3.61 5.99
C PHE A 83 5.30 3.84 4.50
N ARG A 84 5.24 5.10 4.06
CA ARG A 84 5.50 5.53 2.68
C ARG A 84 6.91 5.14 2.24
N SER A 85 7.92 5.34 3.09
CA SER A 85 9.29 4.93 2.80
C SER A 85 9.42 3.42 2.60
N LYS A 86 8.77 2.61 3.45
CA LYS A 86 8.78 1.15 3.33
C LYS A 86 8.12 0.67 2.04
N ILE A 87 6.89 1.10 1.75
CA ILE A 87 6.20 0.69 0.52
C ILE A 87 6.95 1.17 -0.74
N SER A 88 7.60 2.35 -0.68
CA SER A 88 8.37 2.85 -1.83
C SER A 88 9.59 1.97 -2.12
N ALA A 89 10.31 1.56 -1.08
CA ALA A 89 11.47 0.67 -1.22
C ALA A 89 11.06 -0.72 -1.73
N ILE A 90 9.97 -1.29 -1.21
CA ILE A 90 9.51 -2.64 -1.55
C ILE A 90 8.99 -2.72 -2.99
N HIS A 91 8.29 -1.68 -3.45
CA HIS A 91 7.62 -1.68 -4.76
C HIS A 91 8.41 -0.96 -5.85
N GLY A 92 9.49 -0.24 -5.50
CA GLY A 92 10.28 0.54 -6.46
C GLY A 92 9.53 1.75 -7.03
N VAL A 93 8.51 2.25 -6.33
CA VAL A 93 7.67 3.38 -6.73
C VAL A 93 7.83 4.49 -5.71
N ASP A 94 8.07 5.72 -6.16
CA ASP A 94 8.04 6.88 -5.25
C ASP A 94 6.58 7.26 -4.95
N PHE A 95 6.12 6.91 -3.76
CA PHE A 95 4.77 7.26 -3.27
C PHE A 95 4.67 8.66 -2.64
N SER A 96 5.75 9.43 -2.59
CA SER A 96 5.70 10.84 -2.17
C SER A 96 5.23 11.78 -3.28
N GLN A 97 5.19 11.28 -4.51
CA GLN A 97 4.69 11.97 -5.68
C GLN A 97 3.35 11.35 -6.10
N GLU A 98 2.51 12.11 -6.82
CA GLU A 98 1.37 11.51 -7.50
C GLU A 98 1.89 10.46 -8.49
N SER A 99 1.68 9.20 -8.15
CA SER A 99 2.09 8.07 -8.98
C SER A 99 1.19 8.01 -10.21
N ASN A 100 1.79 7.98 -11.41
CA ASN A 100 1.10 7.67 -12.67
C ASN A 100 0.65 6.19 -12.78
N SER A 101 0.60 5.46 -11.65
CA SER A 101 0.13 4.08 -11.65
C SER A 101 -1.37 4.04 -11.94
N LYS A 102 -1.70 3.49 -13.10
CA LYS A 102 -3.07 3.39 -13.59
C LYS A 102 -3.90 2.46 -12.68
N PRO A 103 -5.12 2.83 -12.29
CA PRO A 103 -6.03 1.94 -11.56
C PRO A 103 -6.28 0.63 -12.33
N LEU A 104 -6.45 -0.49 -11.61
CA LEU A 104 -6.77 -1.81 -12.20
C LEU A 104 -7.96 -1.79 -13.17
N GLN A 105 -8.92 -0.91 -12.94
CA GLN A 105 -10.09 -0.72 -13.82
C GLN A 105 -9.68 -0.37 -15.25
N GLN A 106 -8.53 0.28 -15.45
CA GLN A 106 -8.02 0.62 -16.78
C GLN A 106 -7.32 -0.54 -17.48
N TYR A 107 -6.83 -1.54 -16.75
CA TYR A 107 -6.22 -2.74 -17.34
C TYR A 107 -7.27 -3.79 -17.76
N ILE A 108 -8.42 -3.81 -17.10
CA ILE A 108 -9.53 -4.72 -17.43
C ILE A 108 -10.29 -4.25 -18.68
N GLY A 109 -10.24 -2.95 -19.02
CA GLY A 109 -10.95 -2.37 -20.16
C GLY A 109 -10.20 -2.35 -21.49
N SER A 110 -8.96 -2.85 -21.58
CA SER A 110 -8.11 -2.76 -22.79
C SER A 110 -7.98 -4.06 -23.58
N GLN A 111 -8.94 -4.99 -23.45
CA GLN A 111 -8.94 -6.29 -24.13
C GLN A 111 -10.10 -6.47 -25.14
N HIS A 112 -10.69 -5.37 -25.64
CA HIS A 112 -11.70 -5.41 -26.70
C HIS A 112 -11.36 -4.45 -27.83
#